data_AF-Q7TM65-F1
#
_entry.id   AF-Q7TM65-F1
#
_cell.length_a   1.000
_cell.length_b   1.000
_cell.length_c   1.000
_cell.angle_alpha   90.00
_cell.angle_beta   90.00
_cell.angle_gamma   90.00
#
_symmetry.space_group_name_H-M   'P 1'
#
loop_
_entity.id
_entity.type
_entity.pdbx_description
1 polymer ?
#
loop_
_entity_poly.entity_id
_entity_poly.type
_entity_poly.pdbx_seq_one_letter_code
_entity_poly.pdbx_strand_id
1 'polypeptide(L)'
;RGHTVVWYQQNPTWLTSTTWNAETLKVVLKEHIDSVVGHYKGKVAAWDVVNEAINNGNGTLRVTGSPWATTIGASYIDIAFREARAVDPAALLSHNDYN
;
A
#
# COMPACT_ATOMS: atom_id res chain seq x y z
N ARG A 1 9.89 -11.62 6.70
CA ARG A 1 8.68 -10.80 6.56
C ARG A 1 9.09 -9.56 5.77
N GLY A 2 8.38 -9.23 4.70
CA GLY A 2 8.61 -8.00 3.94
C GLY A 2 7.85 -6.84 4.59
N HIS A 3 8.52 -5.70 4.75
CA HIS A 3 8.00 -4.50 5.41
C HIS A 3 8.51 -3.26 4.69
N THR A 4 7.67 -2.36 4.18
CA THR A 4 6.23 -2.52 3.88
C THR A 4 6.02 -2.19 2.41
N VAL A 5 4.91 -2.64 1.82
CA VAL A 5 4.62 -2.37 0.41
C VAL A 5 3.99 -0.98 0.24
N VAL A 6 3.00 -0.63 1.05
CA VAL A 6 2.27 0.64 0.96
C VAL A 6 2.25 1.33 2.32
N TRP A 7 2.67 2.60 2.37
CA TRP A 7 2.69 3.41 3.58
C TRP A 7 2.51 4.90 3.26
N TYR A 8 2.28 5.71 4.31
CA TYR A 8 2.23 7.16 4.19
C TYR A 8 3.63 7.80 4.27
N GLN A 9 4.62 7.10 4.84
CA GLN A 9 5.99 7.60 4.98
C GLN A 9 6.97 6.92 4.02
N GLN A 10 8.16 7.52 3.88
CA GLN A 10 9.27 7.03 3.06
C GLN A 10 8.93 6.84 1.58
N ASN A 11 7.93 7.58 1.10
CA ASN A 11 7.55 7.62 -0.30
C ASN A 11 8.60 8.38 -1.13
N PRO A 12 8.90 7.93 -2.36
CA PRO A 12 9.83 8.64 -3.22
C PRO A 12 9.28 10.01 -3.63
N THR A 13 10.17 10.99 -3.82
CA THR A 13 9.78 12.38 -4.08
C THR A 13 8.80 12.51 -5.23
N TRP A 14 9.03 11.78 -6.34
CA TRP A 14 8.17 11.83 -7.52
C TRP A 14 6.71 11.45 -7.22
N LEU A 15 6.49 10.55 -6.27
CA LEU A 15 5.14 10.13 -5.87
C LEU A 15 4.46 11.25 -5.08
N THR A 16 5.18 11.86 -4.14
CA THR A 16 4.65 12.91 -3.25
C THR A 16 4.54 14.29 -3.89
N SER A 17 5.35 14.59 -4.91
CA SER A 17 5.36 15.89 -5.58
C SER A 17 4.42 15.97 -6.79
N THR A 18 3.81 14.84 -7.18
CA THR A 18 2.91 14.78 -8.33
C THR A 18 1.47 15.01 -7.90
N THR A 19 0.76 15.86 -8.62
CA THR A 19 -0.70 16.00 -8.48
C THR A 19 -1.38 14.87 -9.24
N TRP A 20 -1.90 13.89 -8.50
CA TRP A 20 -2.51 12.69 -9.08
C TRP A 20 -4.01 12.84 -9.31
N ASN A 21 -4.51 12.13 -10.32
CA ASN A 21 -5.91 11.71 -10.37
C ASN A 21 -6.03 10.28 -9.83
N ALA A 22 -7.22 9.90 -9.35
CA ALA A 22 -7.43 8.62 -8.70
C ALA A 22 -7.13 7.42 -9.62
N GLU A 23 -7.51 7.49 -10.89
CA GLU A 23 -7.32 6.38 -11.82
C GLU A 23 -5.85 6.14 -12.15
N THR A 24 -5.06 7.19 -12.38
CA THR A 24 -3.63 7.03 -12.63
C THR A 24 -2.86 6.59 -11.40
N LEU A 25 -3.22 7.07 -10.20
CA LEU A 25 -2.57 6.61 -8.98
C LEU A 25 -2.91 5.15 -8.64
N LYS A 26 -4.12 4.67 -9.00
CA LYS A 26 -4.46 3.24 -8.88
C LYS A 26 -3.58 2.38 -9.78
N VAL A 27 -3.25 2.84 -11.00
CA VAL A 27 -2.32 2.13 -11.89
C VAL A 27 -0.94 2.06 -11.25
N VAL A 28 -0.41 3.19 -10.79
CA VAL A 28 0.90 3.24 -10.11
C VAL A 28 0.95 2.35 -8.88
N LEU A 29 -0.12 2.33 -8.07
CA LEU A 29 -0.23 1.45 -6.90
C LEU A 29 -0.09 -0.03 -7.30
N LYS A 30 -0.80 -0.44 -8.35
CA LYS A 30 -0.77 -1.84 -8.83
C LYS A 30 0.60 -2.19 -9.41
N GLU A 31 1.17 -1.33 -10.25
CA GLU A 31 2.50 -1.53 -10.83
C GLU A 31 3.59 -1.64 -9.76
N HIS A 32 3.51 -0.82 -8.71
CA HIS A 32 4.43 -0.91 -7.56
C HIS A 32 4.30 -2.25 -6.83
N ILE A 33 3.07 -2.70 -6.57
CA ILE A 33 2.82 -3.99 -5.90
C ILE A 33 3.29 -5.15 -6.78
N ASP A 34 2.95 -5.16 -8.07
CA ASP A 34 3.40 -6.18 -9.02
C ASP A 34 4.93 -6.24 -9.08
N SER A 35 5.58 -5.08 -9.17
CA SER A 35 7.05 -5.01 -9.20
C SER A 35 7.68 -5.53 -7.90
N VAL A 36 7.25 -5.03 -6.74
CA VAL A 36 7.89 -5.38 -5.46
C VAL A 36 7.52 -6.78 -5.01
N VAL A 37 6.23 -7.10 -4.93
CA VAL A 37 5.77 -8.42 -4.48
C VAL A 37 6.16 -9.48 -5.50
N GLY A 38 6.04 -9.18 -6.81
CA GLY A 38 6.39 -10.10 -7.88
C GLY A 38 7.88 -10.42 -7.93
N HIS A 39 8.75 -9.43 -7.72
CA HIS A 39 10.21 -9.66 -7.67
C HIS A 39 10.62 -10.67 -6.59
N TYR A 40 9.90 -10.67 -5.47
CA TYR A 40 10.16 -11.52 -4.31
C TYR A 40 9.18 -12.70 -4.17
N LYS A 41 8.36 -12.98 -5.20
CA LYS A 41 7.35 -14.03 -5.18
C LYS A 41 7.93 -15.37 -4.74
N GLY A 42 7.29 -16.00 -3.74
CA GLY A 42 7.71 -17.28 -3.17
C GLY A 42 8.98 -17.24 -2.31
N LYS A 43 9.64 -16.08 -2.17
CA LYS A 43 10.83 -15.88 -1.32
C LYS A 43 10.48 -15.22 0.02
N VAL A 44 9.39 -14.45 0.06
CA VAL A 44 8.92 -13.76 1.26
C VAL A 44 7.65 -14.44 1.77
N ALA A 45 7.72 -15.04 2.96
CA ALA A 45 6.59 -15.79 3.53
C ALA A 45 5.39 -14.90 3.95
N ALA A 46 5.64 -13.64 4.30
CA ALA A 46 4.61 -12.71 4.76
C ALA A 46 4.95 -11.26 4.44
N TRP A 47 3.95 -10.46 4.06
CA TRP A 47 4.05 -9.04 3.73
C TRP A 47 3.16 -8.20 4.63
N ASP A 48 3.72 -7.10 5.14
CA ASP A 48 2.91 -5.94 5.52
C ASP A 48 2.54 -5.21 4.23
N VAL A 49 1.31 -5.43 3.75
CA VAL A 49 0.85 -4.90 2.47
C VAL A 49 0.52 -3.42 2.61
N VAL A 50 -0.23 -3.08 3.66
CA VAL A 50 -0.56 -1.70 4.02
C VAL A 50 -0.12 -1.49 5.47
N ASN A 51 0.68 -0.45 5.70
CA ASN A 51 1.14 -0.06 7.02
C ASN A 51 0.43 1.23 7.47
N GLU A 52 -0.05 1.25 8.72
CA GLU A 52 -0.48 2.45 9.45
C GLU A 52 -1.50 3.33 8.71
N ALA A 53 -2.49 2.69 8.08
CA ALA A 53 -3.54 3.38 7.35
C ALA A 53 -4.56 4.08 8.27
N ILE A 54 -4.56 3.78 9.56
CA ILE A 54 -5.55 4.26 10.52
C ILE A 54 -4.92 5.29 11.47
N ASN A 55 -5.70 6.31 11.83
CA ASN A 55 -5.33 7.31 12.83
C ASN A 55 -5.65 6.79 14.24
N ASN A 56 -4.64 6.75 15.12
CA ASN A 56 -4.77 6.25 16.50
C ASN A 56 -5.83 6.97 17.33
N GLY A 57 -6.04 8.27 17.10
CA GLY A 57 -6.90 9.09 17.96
C GLY A 57 -8.41 8.92 17.71
N ASN A 58 -8.80 8.40 16.53
CA ASN A 58 -10.21 8.36 16.14
C ASN A 58 -10.58 7.23 15.19
N GLY A 59 -9.65 6.33 14.84
CA GLY A 59 -9.91 5.20 13.94
C GLY A 59 -10.22 5.59 12.49
N THR A 60 -10.04 6.86 12.13
CA THR A 60 -10.31 7.33 10.76
C THR A 60 -9.14 7.02 9.83
N LEU A 61 -9.39 7.02 8.53
CA LEU A 61 -8.35 6.84 7.52
C LEU A 61 -7.30 7.97 7.60
N ARG A 62 -6.03 7.61 7.60
CA ARG A 62 -4.90 8.53 7.55
C ARG A 62 -4.75 9.13 6.16
N VAL A 63 -5.30 10.34 5.96
CA VAL A 63 -5.12 11.12 4.73
C VAL A 63 -3.85 11.96 4.76
N THR A 64 -3.49 12.53 5.92
CA THR A 64 -2.32 13.41 6.05
C THR A 64 -1.02 12.68 5.73
N GLY A 65 -0.30 13.17 4.73
CA GLY A 65 0.96 12.59 4.26
C GLY A 65 0.80 11.32 3.42
N SER A 66 -0.41 10.80 3.22
CA SER A 66 -0.66 9.61 2.41
C SER A 66 -1.20 10.03 1.03
N PRO A 67 -0.38 9.94 -0.05
CA PRO A 67 -0.87 10.22 -1.40
C PRO A 67 -1.99 9.24 -1.79
N TRP A 68 -1.87 7.98 -1.36
CA TRP A 68 -2.84 6.93 -1.60
C TRP A 68 -4.21 7.25 -1.02
N ALA A 69 -4.27 7.54 0.28
CA ALA A 69 -5.53 7.84 0.96
C ALA A 69 -6.14 9.17 0.49
N THR A 70 -5.29 10.18 0.25
CA THR A 70 -5.76 11.52 -0.19
C THR A 70 -6.41 11.46 -1.57
N THR A 71 -5.85 10.71 -2.51
CA THR A 71 -6.30 10.72 -3.90
C THR A 71 -7.28 9.58 -4.22
N ILE A 72 -7.07 8.37 -3.68
CA ILE A 72 -7.91 7.18 -3.99
C ILE A 72 -9.00 6.96 -2.92
N GLY A 73 -8.79 7.46 -1.70
CA GLY A 73 -9.64 7.14 -0.56
C GLY A 73 -9.48 5.68 -0.10
N ALA A 74 -10.31 5.24 0.85
CA ALA A 74 -10.18 3.95 1.54
C ALA A 74 -10.06 2.72 0.60
N SER A 75 -10.53 2.83 -0.63
CA SER A 75 -10.44 1.75 -1.63
C SER A 75 -9.00 1.36 -1.99
N TYR A 76 -7.98 2.21 -1.75
CA TYR A 76 -6.58 1.84 -2.02
C TYR A 76 -6.13 0.62 -1.18
N ILE A 77 -6.71 0.44 0.01
CA ILE A 77 -6.40 -0.69 0.89
C ILE A 77 -6.88 -1.99 0.24
N ASP A 78 -8.16 -2.06 -0.14
CA ASP A 78 -8.72 -3.24 -0.83
C ASP A 78 -7.99 -3.54 -2.15
N ILE A 79 -7.68 -2.51 -2.94
CA ILE A 79 -6.89 -2.66 -4.18
C ILE A 79 -5.52 -3.26 -3.86
N ALA A 80 -4.82 -2.78 -2.84
CA ALA A 80 -3.48 -3.25 -2.51
C ALA A 80 -3.47 -4.73 -2.09
N PHE A 81 -4.43 -5.15 -1.26
CA PHE A 81 -4.53 -6.55 -0.85
C PHE A 81 -4.92 -7.48 -2.00
N ARG A 82 -5.85 -7.07 -2.86
CA ARG A 82 -6.25 -7.88 -4.03
C ARG A 82 -5.09 -8.05 -5.00
N GLU A 83 -4.36 -6.98 -5.27
CA GLU A 83 -3.21 -7.03 -6.15
C GLU A 83 -2.10 -7.91 -5.55
N ALA A 84 -1.74 -7.71 -4.28
CA ALA A 84 -0.72 -8.52 -3.61
C ALA A 84 -1.09 -10.02 -3.59
N ARG A 85 -2.38 -10.35 -3.37
CA ARG A 85 -2.88 -11.73 -3.44
C ARG A 85 -2.80 -12.31 -4.86
N ALA A 86 -3.09 -11.52 -5.89
CA ALA A 86 -2.99 -11.96 -7.28
C ALA A 86 -1.53 -12.24 -7.67
N VAL A 87 -0.61 -11.38 -7.22
CA VAL A 87 0.83 -11.47 -7.53
C VAL A 87 1.49 -12.65 -6.80
N ASP A 88 1.30 -12.77 -5.48
CA ASP A 88 1.79 -13.90 -4.67
C ASP A 88 0.67 -14.55 -3.83
N PRO A 89 0.01 -15.59 -4.37
CA PRO A 89 -1.04 -16.32 -3.67
C PRO A 89 -0.57 -17.10 -2.43
N ALA A 90 0.73 -17.37 -2.29
CA ALA A 90 1.27 -18.18 -1.20
C ALA A 90 1.67 -17.32 0.02
N ALA A 91 1.98 -16.04 -0.19
CA ALA A 91 2.35 -15.15 0.90
C ALA A 91 1.17 -14.89 1.86
N LEU A 92 1.48 -14.80 3.16
CA LEU A 92 0.59 -14.25 4.17
C LEU A 92 0.55 -12.73 4.03
N LEU A 93 -0.65 -12.15 4.04
CA LEU A 93 -0.83 -10.71 3.84
C LEU A 93 -1.38 -10.09 5.12
N SER A 94 -0.71 -9.06 5.63
CA SER A 94 -1.14 -8.33 6.84
C SER A 94 -1.35 -6.85 6.57
N HIS A 95 -2.35 -6.31 7.29
CA HIS A 95 -2.42 -4.89 7.60
C HIS A 95 -1.65 -4.71 8.91
N ASN A 96 -0.57 -3.94 8.89
CA ASN A 96 0.25 -3.69 10.08
C ASN A 96 -0.03 -2.28 10.61
N ASP A 97 -0.26 -2.17 11.91
CA ASP A 97 -0.53 -0.89 12.57
C ASP A 97 -0.04 -0.94 14.03
N TYR A 98 -0.10 0.18 14.73
CA TYR A 98 0.27 0.29 16.14
C TYR A 98 -0.84 0.92 16.99
N ASN A 99 -0.82 0.61 18.30
CA ASN A 99 -1.89 0.84 19.29
C ASN A 99 -3.11 -0.08 19.09
#